data_AF-A0A7Z0N3K4-F1
#
_entry.id   AF-A0A7Z0N3K4-F1
#
_cell.length_a   1.000
_cell.length_b   1.000
_cell.length_c   1.000
_cell.angle_alpha   90.00
_cell.angle_beta   90.00
_cell.angle_gamma   90.00
#
_symmetry.space_group_name_H-M   'P 1'
#
loop_
_entity.id
_entity.type
_entity.pdbx_description
1 polymer ?
#
loop_
_entity_poly.entity_id
_entity_poly.type
_entity_poly.pdbx_seq_one_letter_code
_entity_poly.pdbx_strand_id
1 'polypeptide(L)'
;MRQSVSYNFEYDLVLSNQVLEFDQALDLCPAIQDIKRELVTYGAPDATATGLAYETKNLSGLKLDRVGRCALVLALPCELEPLLGELIDQAPRLINIETQDLLVCTSVAMWSVDERANIVVDLNDMGHIADRCRPWYAKSWRPVRVPIPIIMMAGNSVALGGLVLSSDWEEDFSEQQSSAGKNWQPYQVFDERTINNAIEWAHDHGGPSPFINKLWSPGEGCTPLAYIPISFKAYSNPS
;
A
#
# COMPACT_ATOMS: atom_id res chain seq x y z
N MET A 1 -21.66 -41.66 -8.57
CA MET A 1 -20.93 -40.82 -9.54
C MET A 1 -21.00 -39.38 -9.09
N ARG A 2 -19.89 -38.82 -8.60
CA ARG A 2 -19.80 -37.37 -8.37
C ARG A 2 -19.28 -36.75 -9.66
N GLN A 3 -20.07 -35.88 -10.28
CA GLN A 3 -19.62 -35.09 -11.42
C GLN A 3 -18.43 -34.25 -10.97
N SER A 4 -17.26 -34.50 -11.55
CA SER A 4 -16.11 -33.61 -11.42
C SER A 4 -16.42 -32.36 -12.24
N VAL A 5 -16.84 -31.30 -11.56
CA VAL A 5 -16.83 -29.96 -12.16
C VAL A 5 -15.36 -29.61 -12.33
N SER A 6 -14.84 -29.72 -13.55
CA SER A 6 -13.51 -29.20 -13.88
C SER A 6 -13.60 -27.68 -13.87
N TYR A 7 -13.21 -27.07 -12.76
CA TYR A 7 -12.97 -25.64 -12.77
C TYR A 7 -11.64 -25.41 -13.48
N ASN A 8 -11.69 -24.96 -14.74
CA ASN A 8 -10.57 -24.30 -15.40
C ASN A 8 -10.35 -22.95 -14.72
N PHE A 9 -9.81 -22.94 -13.51
CA PHE A 9 -9.23 -21.75 -12.89
C PHE A 9 -7.75 -21.68 -13.30
N GLU A 10 -7.49 -21.45 -14.59
CA GLU A 10 -6.27 -20.70 -14.92
C GLU A 10 -6.61 -19.24 -14.61
N TYR A 11 -5.99 -18.76 -13.53
CA TYR A 11 -6.17 -17.44 -12.97
C TYR A 11 -5.62 -16.39 -13.95
N ASP A 12 -6.40 -16.00 -14.96
CA ASP A 12 -6.27 -14.70 -15.68
C ASP A 12 -6.68 -13.54 -14.73
N LEU A 13 -6.23 -13.61 -13.48
CA LEU A 13 -6.53 -12.67 -12.39
C LEU A 13 -5.40 -11.65 -12.20
N VAL A 14 -4.49 -11.58 -13.17
CA VAL A 14 -3.54 -10.48 -13.27
C VAL A 14 -4.31 -9.32 -13.88
N LEU A 15 -4.67 -8.35 -13.06
CA LEU A 15 -5.07 -7.04 -13.56
C LEU A 15 -3.93 -6.55 -14.44
N SER A 16 -4.19 -6.37 -15.73
CA SER A 16 -3.25 -5.65 -16.58
C SER A 16 -3.16 -4.25 -16.01
N ASN A 17 -1.95 -3.85 -15.64
CA ASN A 17 -1.71 -2.51 -15.16
C ASN A 17 -2.14 -1.51 -16.24
N GLN A 18 -2.91 -0.52 -15.81
CA GLN A 18 -3.46 0.50 -16.70
C GLN A 18 -3.43 1.84 -16.00
N VAL A 19 -3.17 2.89 -16.76
CA VAL A 19 -3.31 4.27 -16.32
C VAL A 19 -4.42 4.90 -17.14
N LEU A 20 -5.37 5.53 -16.44
CA LEU A 20 -6.54 6.17 -17.01
C LEU A 20 -6.57 7.63 -16.56
N GLU A 21 -7.12 8.48 -17.41
CA GLU A 21 -7.57 9.80 -16.95
C GLU A 21 -8.72 9.64 -15.94
N PHE A 22 -8.81 10.54 -14.98
CA PHE A 22 -9.80 10.46 -13.89
C PHE A 22 -11.24 10.43 -14.44
N ASP A 23 -11.55 11.25 -15.44
CA ASP A 23 -12.87 11.27 -16.07
C ASP A 23 -13.19 9.94 -16.77
N GLN A 24 -12.19 9.29 -17.38
CA GLN A 24 -12.38 7.95 -17.97
C GLN A 24 -12.62 6.89 -16.89
N ALA A 25 -11.88 6.96 -15.77
CA ALA A 25 -12.09 6.06 -14.65
C ALA A 25 -13.49 6.24 -14.02
N LEU A 26 -13.98 7.49 -13.95
CA LEU A 26 -15.34 7.82 -13.52
C LEU A 26 -16.42 7.25 -14.45
N ASP A 27 -16.24 7.41 -15.76
CA ASP A 27 -17.17 6.88 -16.77
C ASP A 27 -17.28 5.34 -16.66
N LEU A 28 -16.17 4.67 -16.38
CA LEU A 28 -16.15 3.23 -16.13
C LEU A 28 -16.74 2.85 -14.76
N CYS A 29 -16.47 3.65 -13.72
CA CYS A 29 -16.86 3.35 -12.35
C CYS A 29 -17.11 4.63 -11.53
N PRO A 30 -18.39 5.04 -11.37
CA PRO A 30 -18.74 6.24 -10.62
C PRO A 30 -18.30 6.24 -9.15
N ALA A 31 -18.06 5.07 -8.55
CA ALA A 31 -17.57 4.93 -7.19
C ALA A 31 -16.16 5.55 -6.98
N ILE A 32 -15.40 5.79 -8.07
CA ILE A 32 -14.13 6.53 -8.00
C ILE A 32 -14.32 7.96 -7.46
N GLN A 33 -15.47 8.61 -7.73
CA GLN A 33 -15.78 9.91 -7.15
C GLN A 33 -16.00 9.82 -5.63
N ASP A 34 -16.65 8.75 -5.17
CA ASP A 34 -16.91 8.51 -3.75
C ASP A 34 -15.60 8.27 -3.01
N ILE A 35 -14.72 7.44 -3.60
CA ILE A 35 -13.36 7.21 -3.11
C ILE A 35 -12.60 8.53 -2.98
N LYS A 36 -12.57 9.37 -4.03
CA LYS A 36 -11.87 10.66 -4.00
C LYS A 36 -12.38 11.54 -2.85
N ARG A 37 -13.70 11.61 -2.66
CA ARG A 37 -14.30 12.37 -1.55
C ARG A 37 -13.92 11.82 -0.18
N GLU A 38 -13.87 10.50 -0.03
CA GLU A 38 -13.45 9.86 1.22
C GLU A 38 -11.97 10.14 1.52
N LEU A 39 -11.08 10.02 0.53
CA LEU A 39 -9.65 10.31 0.68
C LEU A 39 -9.40 11.77 1.09
N VAL A 40 -10.14 12.73 0.51
CA VAL A 40 -10.10 14.14 0.94
C VAL A 40 -10.52 14.29 2.40
N THR A 41 -11.55 13.56 2.83
CA THR A 41 -12.00 13.56 4.25
C THR A 41 -10.92 13.01 5.19
N TYR A 42 -10.11 12.05 4.74
CA TYR A 42 -8.98 11.50 5.50
C TYR A 42 -7.70 12.36 5.41
N GLY A 43 -7.74 13.50 4.72
CA GLY A 43 -6.62 14.43 4.69
C GLY A 43 -5.67 14.23 3.51
N ALA A 44 -6.19 13.81 2.35
CA ALA A 44 -5.50 13.91 1.06
C ALA A 44 -6.00 15.08 0.18
N PRO A 45 -5.69 16.37 0.47
CA PRO A 45 -5.57 17.36 -0.60
C PRO A 45 -4.42 17.01 -1.57
N ASP A 46 -4.37 17.71 -2.70
CA ASP A 46 -3.45 17.51 -3.83
C ASP A 46 -1.95 17.31 -3.48
N ALA A 47 -1.48 17.81 -2.33
CA ALA A 47 -0.09 17.74 -1.90
C ALA A 47 0.18 16.68 -0.80
N THR A 48 -0.81 15.86 -0.45
CA THR A 48 -0.66 14.86 0.61
C THR A 48 -1.05 13.46 0.16
N ALA A 49 -0.41 12.47 0.77
CA ALA A 49 -0.69 11.06 0.56
C ALA A 49 -1.67 10.52 1.62
N THR A 50 -2.62 9.68 1.24
CA THR A 50 -3.40 8.88 2.20
C THR A 50 -3.86 7.61 1.53
N GLY A 51 -4.19 6.59 2.31
CA GLY A 51 -4.72 5.35 1.77
C GLY A 51 -6.07 4.98 2.37
N LEU A 52 -6.76 4.09 1.68
CA LEU A 52 -8.05 3.55 2.07
C LEU A 52 -8.14 2.09 1.66
N ALA A 53 -8.53 1.24 2.59
CA ALA A 53 -9.02 -0.10 2.26
C ALA A 53 -10.47 0.04 1.74
N TYR A 54 -10.73 -0.39 0.50
CA TYR A 54 -12.04 -0.21 -0.15
C TYR A 54 -12.66 -1.53 -0.60
N GLU A 55 -13.98 -1.67 -0.55
CA GLU A 55 -14.65 -2.90 -1.00
C GLU A 55 -14.73 -2.97 -2.52
N THR A 56 -14.19 -4.05 -3.08
CA THR A 56 -14.14 -4.27 -4.54
C THR A 56 -15.52 -4.47 -5.17
N LYS A 57 -16.54 -4.87 -4.40
CA LYS A 57 -17.93 -5.02 -4.88
C LYS A 57 -18.50 -3.72 -5.45
N ASN A 58 -18.02 -2.58 -4.95
CA ASN A 58 -18.40 -1.25 -5.41
C ASN A 58 -17.59 -0.79 -6.64
N LEU A 59 -16.60 -1.59 -7.07
CA LEU A 59 -15.65 -1.31 -8.14
C LEU A 59 -15.83 -2.23 -9.36
N SER A 60 -17.04 -2.77 -9.54
CA SER A 60 -17.36 -3.73 -10.61
C SER A 60 -17.16 -3.17 -12.02
N GLY A 61 -17.33 -1.86 -12.20
CA GLY A 61 -17.02 -1.17 -13.47
C GLY A 61 -15.56 -1.29 -13.91
N LEU A 62 -14.64 -1.41 -12.94
CA LEU A 62 -13.21 -1.63 -13.16
C LEU A 62 -12.82 -3.11 -13.16
N LYS A 63 -13.79 -4.01 -13.02
CA LYS A 63 -13.62 -5.48 -12.94
C LYS A 63 -12.75 -5.96 -11.75
N LEU A 64 -12.55 -5.09 -10.75
CA LEU A 64 -11.75 -5.40 -9.54
C LEU A 64 -12.50 -6.33 -8.57
N ASP A 65 -13.84 -6.40 -8.68
CA ASP A 65 -14.72 -7.30 -7.94
C ASP A 65 -14.41 -8.79 -8.19
N ARG A 66 -13.75 -9.10 -9.31
CA ARG A 66 -13.31 -10.45 -9.65
C ARG A 66 -12.00 -10.84 -8.98
N VAL A 67 -11.23 -9.84 -8.53
CA VAL A 67 -9.81 -9.96 -8.17
C VAL A 67 -9.58 -10.00 -6.67
N GLY A 68 -10.51 -9.52 -5.85
CA GLY A 68 -10.38 -9.61 -4.40
C GLY A 68 -11.64 -9.11 -3.73
N ARG A 69 -11.69 -9.10 -2.39
CA ARG A 69 -12.79 -8.48 -1.63
C ARG A 69 -12.48 -7.05 -1.22
N CYS A 70 -11.21 -6.71 -1.14
CA CYS A 70 -10.72 -5.42 -0.69
C CYS A 70 -9.62 -4.93 -1.64
N ALA A 71 -9.75 -3.69 -2.11
CA ALA A 71 -8.72 -2.98 -2.85
C ALA A 71 -7.92 -2.09 -1.88
N LEU A 72 -6.62 -1.99 -2.12
CA LEU A 72 -5.78 -0.94 -1.56
C LEU A 72 -5.89 0.29 -2.46
N VAL A 73 -6.45 1.37 -1.95
CA VAL A 73 -6.49 2.65 -2.65
C VAL A 73 -5.47 3.59 -2.03
N LEU A 74 -4.63 4.21 -2.86
CA LEU A 74 -3.60 5.15 -2.47
C LEU A 74 -3.84 6.49 -3.19
N ALA A 75 -4.18 7.53 -2.44
CA ALA A 75 -4.03 8.91 -2.89
C ALA A 75 -2.56 9.30 -2.73
N LEU A 76 -1.95 9.75 -3.81
CA LEU A 76 -0.56 10.20 -3.86
C LEU A 76 -0.52 11.70 -4.13
N PRO A 77 0.54 12.41 -3.72
CA PRO A 77 0.76 13.80 -4.10
C PRO A 77 0.76 13.96 -5.63
N CYS A 78 0.16 15.04 -6.14
CA CYS A 78 0.01 15.31 -7.57
C CYS A 78 1.36 15.35 -8.30
N GLU A 79 2.44 15.69 -7.61
CA GLU A 79 3.81 15.67 -8.16
C GLU A 79 4.24 14.26 -8.63
N LEU A 80 3.59 13.20 -8.14
CA LEU A 80 3.84 11.82 -8.52
C LEU A 80 2.98 11.33 -9.69
N GLU A 81 2.06 12.16 -10.22
CA GLU A 81 1.23 11.81 -11.38
C GLU A 81 2.03 11.30 -12.59
N PRO A 82 3.17 11.91 -12.97
CA PRO A 82 3.99 11.40 -14.07
C PRO A 82 4.62 10.01 -13.81
N LEU A 83 4.71 9.59 -12.55
CA LEU A 83 5.33 8.33 -12.13
C LEU A 83 4.31 7.21 -11.91
N LEU A 84 3.03 7.49 -12.04
CA LEU A 84 1.95 6.59 -11.61
C LEU A 84 1.97 5.24 -12.34
N GLY A 85 2.26 5.26 -13.65
CA GLY A 85 2.43 4.06 -14.47
C GLY A 85 3.62 3.21 -14.02
N GLU A 86 4.75 3.85 -13.75
CA GLU A 86 5.94 3.15 -13.26
C GLU A 86 5.71 2.57 -11.86
N LEU A 87 5.09 3.33 -10.96
CA LEU A 87 4.77 2.88 -9.60
C LEU A 87 3.88 1.63 -9.59
N ILE A 88 2.83 1.59 -10.42
CA ILE A 88 1.91 0.44 -10.45
C ILE A 88 2.54 -0.80 -11.10
N ASP A 89 3.54 -0.62 -11.97
CA ASP A 89 4.32 -1.69 -12.59
C ASP A 89 5.37 -2.30 -11.66
N GLN A 90 5.73 -1.62 -10.57
CA GLN A 90 6.65 -2.14 -9.59
C GLN A 90 5.98 -3.06 -8.57
N ALA A 91 6.65 -4.16 -8.24
CA ALA A 91 6.35 -4.93 -7.05
C ALA A 91 6.98 -4.22 -5.83
N PRO A 92 6.24 -4.05 -4.71
CA PRO A 92 6.81 -3.45 -3.52
C PRO A 92 7.87 -4.38 -2.93
N ARG A 93 8.93 -3.78 -2.40
CA ARG A 93 9.92 -4.48 -1.58
C ARG A 93 9.49 -4.42 -0.12
N LEU A 94 9.63 -5.53 0.60
CA LEU A 94 9.44 -5.55 2.04
C LEU A 94 10.74 -5.17 2.72
N ILE A 95 10.74 -4.06 3.44
CA ILE A 95 11.93 -3.54 4.12
C ILE A 95 11.59 -3.03 5.50
N ASN A 96 12.63 -2.85 6.29
CA ASN A 96 12.60 -2.23 7.59
C ASN A 96 13.13 -0.80 7.45
N ILE A 97 12.36 0.19 7.88
CA ILE A 97 12.75 1.60 7.92
C ILE A 97 12.82 2.07 9.37
N GLU A 98 13.87 2.82 9.70
CA GLU A 98 14.00 3.45 11.01
C GLU A 98 13.02 4.63 11.14
N THR A 99 12.51 4.83 12.36
CA THR A 99 11.81 6.07 12.73
C THR A 99 12.79 7.24 12.79
N GLN A 100 12.27 8.46 12.73
CA GLN A 100 13.09 9.69 12.74
C GLN A 100 13.92 9.84 14.01
N ASP A 101 13.41 9.35 15.14
CA ASP A 101 14.12 9.33 16.42
C ASP A 101 15.13 8.17 16.53
N LEU A 102 15.22 7.32 15.50
CA LEU A 102 16.03 6.11 15.41
C LEU A 102 15.69 5.05 16.48
N LEU A 103 14.68 5.26 17.33
CA LEU A 103 14.39 4.38 18.46
C LEU A 103 13.63 3.12 18.04
N VAL A 104 12.88 3.21 16.95
CA VAL A 104 12.01 2.15 16.46
C VAL A 104 12.34 1.87 15.00
N CYS A 105 12.07 0.64 14.61
CA CYS A 105 12.09 0.23 13.22
C CYS A 105 10.70 -0.27 12.85
N THR A 106 10.21 0.13 11.67
CA THR A 106 8.90 -0.27 11.15
C THR A 106 9.09 -1.05 9.86
N SER A 107 8.40 -2.19 9.75
CA SER A 107 8.36 -2.96 8.51
C SER A 107 7.33 -2.35 7.56
N VAL A 108 7.72 -2.10 6.32
CA VAL A 108 6.88 -1.46 5.30
C VAL A 108 6.96 -2.19 3.97
N ALA A 109 5.91 -2.06 3.17
CA ALA A 109 5.93 -2.34 1.73
C ALA A 109 6.31 -1.06 0.98
N MET A 110 7.41 -1.09 0.22
CA MET A 110 7.95 0.08 -0.49
C MET A 110 7.91 -0.09 -2.01
N TRP A 111 7.16 0.77 -2.69
CA TRP A 111 7.31 1.01 -4.13
C TRP A 111 8.39 2.06 -4.36
N SER A 112 9.25 1.85 -5.35
CA SER A 112 10.40 2.71 -5.61
C SER A 112 10.52 2.92 -7.12
N VAL A 113 10.57 4.18 -7.53
CA VAL A 113 10.86 4.58 -8.91
C VAL A 113 12.22 5.27 -8.91
N ASP A 114 13.27 4.45 -9.02
CA ASP A 114 14.67 4.87 -8.99
C ASP A 114 14.96 5.89 -7.87
N GLU A 115 15.70 6.95 -8.20
CA GLU A 115 16.02 8.08 -7.32
C GLU A 115 14.91 9.16 -7.28
N ARG A 116 13.76 8.91 -7.91
CA ARG A 116 12.69 9.93 -8.09
C ARG A 116 11.65 9.90 -6.97
N ALA A 117 11.23 8.72 -6.53
CA ALA A 117 10.22 8.61 -5.47
C ALA A 117 10.19 7.22 -4.81
N ASN A 118 9.92 7.21 -3.52
CA ASN A 118 9.58 6.05 -2.73
C ASN A 118 8.19 6.24 -2.09
N ILE A 119 7.36 5.22 -2.18
CA ILE A 119 6.04 5.17 -1.55
C ILE A 119 6.02 4.00 -0.58
N VAL A 120 5.69 4.26 0.68
CA VAL A 120 5.68 3.23 1.72
C VAL A 120 4.31 3.10 2.39
N VAL A 121 3.91 1.86 2.64
CA VAL A 121 2.70 1.48 3.38
C VAL A 121 3.09 0.55 4.51
N ASP A 122 2.49 0.71 5.69
CA ASP A 122 2.73 -0.17 6.84
C ASP A 122 2.45 -1.64 6.47
N LEU A 123 3.36 -2.52 6.84
CA LEU A 123 3.20 -3.93 6.51
C LEU A 123 2.01 -4.55 7.26
N ASN A 124 1.65 -4.09 8.46
CA ASN A 124 0.43 -4.52 9.15
C ASN A 124 -0.83 -4.15 8.37
N ASP A 125 -0.88 -2.96 7.79
CA ASP A 125 -2.01 -2.50 6.98
C ASP A 125 -2.16 -3.38 5.73
N MET A 126 -1.03 -3.70 5.08
CA MET A 126 -0.99 -4.66 3.97
C MET A 126 -1.50 -6.05 4.40
N GLY A 127 -1.10 -6.52 5.58
CA GLY A 127 -1.56 -7.77 6.17
C GLY A 127 -3.07 -7.79 6.38
N HIS A 128 -3.65 -6.70 6.92
CA HIS A 128 -5.09 -6.56 7.08
C HIS A 128 -5.87 -6.57 5.76
N ILE A 129 -5.33 -5.99 4.70
CA ILE A 129 -5.93 -6.03 3.36
C ILE A 129 -5.84 -7.45 2.78
N ALA A 130 -4.68 -8.10 2.90
CA ALA A 130 -4.46 -9.47 2.48
C ALA A 130 -5.44 -10.44 3.17
N ASP A 131 -5.61 -10.31 4.48
CA ASP A 131 -6.53 -11.11 5.28
C ASP A 131 -7.97 -11.00 4.79
N ARG A 132 -8.38 -9.84 4.29
CA ARG A 132 -9.73 -9.64 3.72
C ARG A 132 -9.90 -10.28 2.36
N CYS A 133 -8.82 -10.38 1.58
CA CYS A 133 -8.83 -11.11 0.32
C CYS A 133 -8.74 -12.63 0.52
N ARG A 134 -8.09 -13.12 1.58
CA ARG A 134 -7.86 -14.56 1.83
C ARG A 134 -9.14 -15.43 1.82
N PRO A 135 -10.30 -15.05 2.41
CA PRO A 135 -11.54 -15.82 2.32
C PRO A 135 -12.05 -16.07 0.90
N TRP A 136 -11.70 -15.23 -0.07
CA TRP A 136 -12.04 -15.45 -1.48
C TRP A 136 -11.34 -16.68 -2.05
N TYR A 137 -10.19 -17.04 -1.47
CA TYR A 137 -9.32 -18.08 -1.97
C TYR A 137 -9.16 -19.29 -1.04
N ALA A 138 -9.69 -19.23 0.18
CA ALA A 138 -9.60 -20.28 1.20
C ALA A 138 -10.21 -21.64 0.79
N LYS A 139 -10.99 -21.71 -0.30
CA LYS A 139 -11.53 -22.96 -0.85
C LYS A 139 -10.65 -23.60 -1.93
N SER A 140 -9.49 -23.01 -2.24
CA SER A 140 -8.56 -23.54 -3.24
C SER A 140 -7.53 -24.48 -2.59
N TRP A 141 -7.20 -25.56 -3.29
CA TRP A 141 -6.47 -26.74 -2.81
C TRP A 141 -5.00 -26.71 -3.24
N ARG A 142 -4.51 -25.52 -3.61
CA ARG A 142 -3.16 -25.21 -4.11
C ARG A 142 -2.55 -24.09 -3.27
N PRO A 143 -1.21 -23.90 -3.28
CA PRO A 143 -0.61 -22.70 -2.70
C PRO A 143 -1.31 -21.47 -3.27
N VAL A 144 -2.00 -20.76 -2.37
CA VAL A 144 -2.94 -19.72 -2.76
C VAL A 144 -2.17 -18.43 -2.98
N ARG A 145 -2.15 -17.96 -4.22
CA ARG A 145 -1.74 -16.58 -4.49
C ARG A 145 -2.90 -15.66 -4.09
N VAL A 146 -2.65 -14.69 -3.21
CA VAL A 146 -3.66 -13.71 -2.79
C VAL A 146 -3.47 -12.44 -3.61
N PRO A 147 -4.27 -12.23 -4.68
CA PRO A 147 -4.28 -10.95 -5.36
C PRO A 147 -4.94 -9.86 -4.49
N ILE A 148 -4.28 -8.72 -4.43
CA ILE A 148 -4.77 -7.49 -3.83
C ILE A 148 -4.89 -6.47 -4.97
N PRO A 149 -6.11 -6.06 -5.35
CA PRO A 149 -6.32 -4.95 -6.26
C PRO A 149 -5.70 -3.67 -5.69
N ILE A 150 -4.98 -2.92 -6.52
CA ILE A 150 -4.38 -1.65 -6.16
C ILE A 150 -4.96 -0.57 -7.07
N ILE A 151 -5.35 0.55 -6.47
CA ILE A 151 -5.72 1.79 -7.15
C ILE A 151 -4.78 2.88 -6.63
N MET A 152 -4.01 3.50 -7.51
CA MET A 152 -3.23 4.70 -7.18
C MET A 152 -3.86 5.92 -7.87
N MET A 153 -3.99 7.02 -7.15
CA MET A 153 -4.60 8.26 -7.64
C MET A 153 -3.63 9.41 -7.40
N ALA A 154 -3.29 10.17 -8.44
CA ALA A 154 -2.46 11.36 -8.35
C ALA A 154 -2.92 12.38 -9.39
N GLY A 155 -3.14 13.63 -9.00
CA GLY A 155 -3.64 14.66 -9.92
C GLY A 155 -4.94 14.25 -10.62
N ASN A 156 -4.89 14.19 -11.95
CA ASN A 156 -5.99 13.78 -12.80
C ASN A 156 -5.84 12.35 -13.33
N SER A 157 -4.92 11.57 -12.78
CA SER A 157 -4.65 10.21 -13.24
C SER A 157 -5.04 9.16 -12.20
N VAL A 158 -5.52 8.01 -12.67
CA VAL A 158 -5.84 6.83 -11.89
C VAL A 158 -5.11 5.63 -12.48
N ALA A 159 -4.22 5.01 -11.72
CA ALA A 159 -3.61 3.74 -12.08
C ALA A 159 -4.32 2.59 -11.37
N LEU A 160 -4.54 1.51 -12.12
CA LEU A 160 -5.19 0.31 -11.65
C LEU A 160 -4.23 -0.86 -11.89
N GLY A 161 -4.02 -1.67 -10.87
CA GLY A 161 -3.16 -2.84 -10.95
C GLY A 161 -3.49 -3.85 -9.87
N GLY A 162 -2.59 -4.80 -9.65
CA GLY A 162 -2.77 -5.80 -8.62
C GLY A 162 -1.44 -6.34 -8.11
N LEU A 163 -1.36 -6.53 -6.80
CA LEU A 163 -0.27 -7.23 -6.17
C LEU A 163 -0.66 -8.68 -5.96
N VAL A 164 0.18 -9.62 -6.40
CA VAL A 164 -0.04 -11.04 -6.20
C VAL A 164 0.88 -11.53 -5.09
N LEU A 165 0.32 -11.76 -3.91
CA LEU A 165 1.09 -12.31 -2.79
C LEU A 165 1.39 -13.78 -3.05
N SER A 166 2.67 -14.16 -3.02
CA SER A 166 3.11 -15.56 -3.09
C SER A 166 2.83 -16.29 -1.77
N SER A 167 3.02 -17.60 -1.75
CA SER A 167 3.03 -18.40 -0.52
C SER A 167 4.09 -17.91 0.48
N ASP A 168 5.21 -17.44 -0.05
CA ASP A 168 6.40 -17.08 0.72
C ASP A 168 6.27 -15.67 1.31
N TRP A 169 5.28 -14.90 0.85
CA TRP A 169 4.96 -13.59 1.40
C TRP A 169 4.71 -13.62 2.91
N GLU A 170 4.07 -14.68 3.44
CA GLU A 170 3.85 -14.81 4.88
C GLU A 170 5.16 -15.04 5.65
N GLU A 171 6.11 -15.76 5.04
CA GLU A 171 7.45 -15.98 5.61
C GLU A 171 8.25 -14.68 5.58
N ASP A 172 8.31 -13.99 4.43
CA ASP A 172 8.98 -12.71 4.26
C ASP A 172 8.41 -11.65 5.21
N PHE A 173 7.08 -11.60 5.34
CA PHE A 173 6.37 -10.70 6.26
C PHE A 173 6.78 -10.97 7.71
N SER A 174 6.75 -12.24 8.12
CA SER A 174 7.12 -12.66 9.48
C SER A 174 8.59 -12.38 9.80
N GLU A 175 9.48 -12.56 8.82
CA GLU A 175 10.90 -12.26 8.93
C GLU A 175 11.13 -10.77 9.15
N GLN A 176 10.53 -9.91 8.31
CA GLN A 176 10.69 -8.45 8.45
C GLN A 176 10.16 -7.94 9.80
N GLN A 177 8.96 -8.38 10.21
CA GLN A 177 8.38 -7.99 11.50
C GLN A 177 9.21 -8.48 12.69
N SER A 178 9.75 -9.70 12.61
CA SER A 178 10.63 -10.23 13.65
C SER A 178 11.91 -9.41 13.75
N SER A 179 12.49 -9.03 12.60
CA SER A 179 13.70 -8.21 12.52
C SER A 179 13.46 -6.81 13.10
N ALA A 180 12.38 -6.14 12.71
CA ALA A 180 12.05 -4.80 13.20
C ALA A 180 11.75 -4.78 14.70
N GLY A 181 10.97 -5.75 15.20
CA GLY A 181 10.51 -5.75 16.58
C GLY A 181 11.49 -6.33 17.60
N LYS A 182 12.17 -7.43 17.26
CA LYS A 182 13.01 -8.18 18.23
C LYS A 182 14.49 -7.86 18.11
N ASN A 183 14.96 -7.55 16.90
CA ASN A 183 16.40 -7.40 16.64
C ASN A 183 16.85 -5.94 16.55
N TRP A 184 15.92 -4.99 16.46
CA TRP A 184 16.28 -3.58 16.48
C TRP A 184 16.82 -3.17 17.85
N GLN A 185 18.10 -2.79 17.87
CA GLN A 185 18.83 -2.36 19.06
C GLN A 185 19.57 -1.05 18.72
N PRO A 186 18.89 0.11 18.78
CA PRO A 186 19.42 1.35 18.20
C PRO A 186 20.76 1.78 18.80
N TYR A 187 20.95 1.58 20.11
CA TYR A 187 22.21 1.86 20.82
C TYR A 187 23.38 0.91 20.46
N GLN A 188 23.14 -0.14 19.70
CA GLN A 188 24.20 -1.00 19.13
C GLN A 188 24.66 -0.49 17.75
N VAL A 189 23.84 0.32 17.07
CA VAL A 189 24.09 0.82 15.71
C VAL A 189 24.57 2.27 15.75
N PHE A 190 23.95 3.08 16.60
CA PHE A 190 24.20 4.51 16.73
C PHE A 190 24.74 4.86 18.12
N ASP A 191 25.59 5.89 18.18
CA ASP A 191 26.03 6.43 19.46
C ASP A 191 24.90 7.23 20.15
N GLU A 192 25.02 7.38 21.47
CA GLU A 192 24.02 8.05 22.31
C GLU A 192 23.79 9.51 21.88
N ARG A 193 24.83 10.19 21.39
CA ARG A 193 24.70 11.56 20.90
C ARG A 193 23.82 11.64 19.65
N THR A 194 24.01 10.72 18.72
CA THR A 194 23.23 10.64 17.48
C THR A 194 21.77 10.36 17.78
N ILE A 195 21.51 9.42 18.69
CA ILE A 195 20.14 9.11 19.13
C ILE A 195 19.49 10.31 19.81
N ASN A 196 20.18 11.00 20.74
CA ASN A 196 19.63 12.18 21.40
C ASN A 196 19.32 13.31 20.42
N ASN A 197 20.22 13.57 19.46
CA ASN A 197 19.96 14.56 18.40
C ASN A 197 18.75 14.17 17.53
N ALA A 198 18.60 12.89 17.21
CA ALA A 198 17.49 12.38 16.42
C ALA A 198 16.14 12.51 17.17
N ILE A 199 16.13 12.22 18.48
CA ILE A 199 14.96 12.42 19.35
C ILE A 199 14.55 13.90 19.39
N GLU A 200 15.51 14.79 19.63
CA GLU A 200 15.26 16.24 19.65
C GLU A 200 14.72 16.71 18.29
N TRP A 201 15.33 16.25 17.20
CA TRP A 201 14.90 16.61 15.86
C TRP A 201 13.48 16.09 15.56
N ALA A 202 13.18 14.81 15.86
CA ALA A 202 11.86 14.24 15.67
C ALA A 202 10.79 15.00 16.47
N HIS A 203 11.11 15.38 17.71
CA HIS A 203 10.24 16.20 18.54
C HIS A 203 9.94 17.56 17.88
N ASP A 204 10.97 18.25 17.39
CA ASP A 204 10.84 19.55 16.71
C ASP A 204 10.07 19.47 15.38
N HIS A 205 10.02 18.28 14.77
CA HIS A 205 9.36 18.03 13.48
C HIS A 205 8.02 17.27 13.60
N GLY A 206 7.47 17.17 14.82
CA GLY A 206 6.10 16.71 15.05
C GLY A 206 5.94 15.23 15.37
N GLY A 207 7.03 14.47 15.51
CA GLY A 207 7.03 13.11 16.05
C GLY A 207 8.03 12.16 15.39
N PRO A 208 8.12 10.92 15.91
CA PRO A 208 9.08 9.92 15.43
C PRO A 208 8.68 9.24 14.12
N SER A 209 7.39 9.27 13.77
CA SER A 209 6.91 8.61 12.56
C SER A 209 7.36 9.37 11.31
N PRO A 210 7.87 8.68 10.27
CA PRO A 210 8.30 9.33 9.04
C PRO A 210 7.13 10.06 8.40
N PHE A 211 7.27 11.38 8.25
CA PHE A 211 6.44 12.35 7.51
C PHE A 211 5.16 11.77 6.89
N ILE A 212 4.20 11.50 7.78
CA ILE A 212 2.91 10.95 7.41
C ILE A 212 2.24 11.91 6.43
N ASN A 213 1.80 11.38 5.30
CA ASN A 213 1.02 12.08 4.29
C ASN A 213 1.76 13.09 3.42
N LYS A 214 3.08 13.26 3.44
CA LYS A 214 3.75 14.20 2.52
C LYS A 214 4.97 13.59 1.86
N LEU A 215 5.25 14.02 0.63
CA LEU A 215 6.51 13.71 -0.02
C LEU A 215 7.62 14.49 0.69
N TRP A 216 8.60 13.76 1.22
CA TRP A 216 9.69 14.31 1.98
C TRP A 216 11.04 13.88 1.40
N SER A 217 12.00 14.79 1.32
CA SER A 217 13.37 14.46 0.95
C SER A 217 14.31 14.71 2.15
N PRO A 218 15.10 13.70 2.58
CA PRO A 218 16.07 13.86 3.68
C PRO A 218 17.19 14.86 3.43
N GLY A 219 17.37 15.32 2.19
CA GLY A 219 18.46 16.22 1.81
C GLY A 219 18.79 16.11 0.33
N GLU A 220 19.79 16.88 -0.11
CA GLU A 220 20.29 16.81 -1.49
C GLU A 220 20.80 15.40 -1.80
N GLY A 221 20.34 14.82 -2.92
CA GLY A 221 20.73 13.49 -3.37
C GLY A 221 19.99 12.33 -2.72
N CYS A 222 19.02 12.58 -1.82
CA CYS A 222 18.15 11.53 -1.29
C CYS A 222 16.86 11.40 -2.10
N THR A 223 16.45 10.16 -2.35
CA THR A 223 15.17 9.85 -2.99
C THR A 223 14.01 10.32 -2.10
N PRO A 224 13.09 11.14 -2.61
CA PRO A 224 11.89 11.54 -1.88
C PRO A 224 11.06 10.32 -1.43
N LEU A 225 10.50 10.38 -0.23
CA LEU A 225 9.71 9.32 0.41
C LEU A 225 8.35 9.87 0.86
N ALA A 226 7.26 9.15 0.60
CA ALA A 226 5.96 9.43 1.18
C ALA A 226 5.43 8.21 1.94
N TYR A 227 5.13 8.40 3.22
CA TYR A 227 4.46 7.39 4.05
C TYR A 227 2.95 7.54 3.95
N ILE A 228 2.27 6.45 3.55
CA ILE A 228 0.83 6.45 3.32
C ILE A 228 0.11 5.68 4.43
N PRO A 229 -0.59 6.37 5.35
CA PRO A 229 -1.41 5.70 6.33
C PRO A 229 -2.67 5.16 5.67
N ILE A 230 -3.09 3.96 6.06
CA ILE A 230 -4.29 3.33 5.53
C ILE A 230 -5.44 3.52 6.50
N SER A 231 -6.51 4.15 6.02
CA SER A 231 -7.77 4.21 6.74
C SER A 231 -8.60 2.95 6.46
N PHE A 232 -9.12 2.32 7.51
CA PHE A 232 -10.06 1.21 7.41
C PHE A 232 -11.45 1.70 7.78
N LYS A 233 -12.38 1.67 6.82
CA LYS A 233 -13.78 1.93 7.13
C LYS A 233 -14.31 0.83 8.05
N ALA A 234 -15.11 1.16 9.06
CA ALA A 234 -15.83 0.15 9.82
C ALA A 234 -16.89 -0.47 8.90
N TYR A 235 -16.72 -1.73 8.50
CA TYR A 235 -17.70 -2.42 7.68
C TYR A 235 -18.82 -2.92 8.57
N SER A 236 -20.06 -2.75 8.10
CA SER A 236 -21.18 -3.55 8.58
C SER A 236 -20.83 -5.01 8.34
N ASN A 237 -20.78 -5.82 9.43
CA ASN A 237 -20.60 -7.27 9.32
C ASN A 237 -21.54 -7.82 8.24
N PRO A 238 -21.04 -8.67 7.32
CA PRO A 238 -21.92 -9.36 6.40
C PRO A 238 -22.86 -10.25 7.23
N SER A 239 -24.13 -9.85 7.27
CA SER A 239 -25.26 -10.65 7.75
C SER A 239 -25.45 -11.89 6.89
#